data_AF-A0A0B4FTN8-F1
#
_entry.id   AF-A0A0B4FTN8-F1
#
_cell.length_a   1.000
_cell.length_b   1.000
_cell.length_c   1.000
_cell.angle_alpha   90.00
_cell.angle_beta   90.00
_cell.angle_gamma   90.00
#
_symmetry.space_group_name_H-M   'P 1'
#
loop_
_entity.id
_entity.type
_entity.pdbx_description
1 polymer ?
#
loop_
_entity_poly.entity_id
_entity_poly.type
_entity_poly.pdbx_seq_one_letter_code
_entity_poly.pdbx_strand_id
1 'polypeptide(L)'
;MDSIVGTLYWLNLFVRQLLCIGIALIPRKLAFRDAIVSTSSHFIAFNLLHLGSVTLVAYSYFAWAQIILVLNFANMSSLYFRYHHHALLAHSALVSGPLSWTSFAMYWNGFRISPRSEGAHIVGSIFLWRMLGYGLFFAFAYKDFTICLFLSFLATSVAVYHVTAHSHPQQ
;
A
#
# COMPACT_ATOMS: atom_id res chain seq x y z
N MET A 1 12.88 4.18 4.04
CA MET A 1 12.45 3.47 2.82
C MET A 1 13.41 3.89 1.73
N ASP A 2 14.01 2.92 1.05
CA ASP A 2 14.93 3.20 -0.06
C ASP A 2 14.16 3.79 -1.25
N SER A 3 14.72 4.86 -1.86
CA SER A 3 14.03 5.60 -2.92
C SER A 3 13.92 4.81 -4.22
N ILE A 4 14.90 3.96 -4.55
CA ILE A 4 14.91 3.16 -5.77
C ILE A 4 13.86 2.06 -5.68
N VAL A 5 13.91 1.26 -4.60
CA VAL A 5 12.95 0.16 -4.41
C VAL A 5 11.52 0.70 -4.24
N GLY A 6 11.36 1.84 -3.55
CA GLY A 6 10.08 2.54 -3.47
C GLY A 6 9.55 2.99 -4.83
N THR A 7 10.42 3.49 -5.70
CA THR A 7 10.05 3.90 -7.07
C THR A 7 9.61 2.69 -7.90
N LEU A 8 10.31 1.55 -7.79
CA LEU A 8 9.92 0.32 -8.48
C LEU A 8 8.54 -0.19 -8.03
N TYR A 9 8.23 -0.06 -6.74
CA TYR A 9 6.90 -0.38 -6.21
C TYR A 9 5.81 0.45 -6.89
N TRP A 10 5.97 1.78 -6.93
CA TRP A 10 5.03 2.69 -7.56
C TRP A 10 4.92 2.48 -9.07
N LEU A 11 6.04 2.28 -9.76
CA LEU A 11 6.08 2.01 -11.19
C LEU A 11 5.28 0.74 -11.51
N ASN A 12 5.53 -0.36 -10.79
CA ASN A 12 4.79 -1.61 -10.95
C ASN A 12 3.28 -1.41 -10.70
N LEU A 13 2.91 -0.63 -9.67
CA LEU A 13 1.51 -0.32 -9.37
C LEU A 13 0.85 0.46 -10.51
N PHE A 14 1.46 1.54 -10.98
CA PHE A 14 0.91 2.40 -12.02
C PHE A 14 0.81 1.70 -13.39
N VAL A 15 1.83 0.92 -13.77
CA VAL A 15 1.78 0.13 -15.01
C VAL A 15 0.59 -0.83 -14.98
N ARG A 16 0.36 -1.50 -13.85
CA ARG A 16 -0.78 -2.41 -13.69
C ARG A 16 -2.12 -1.67 -13.74
N GLN A 17 -2.22 -0.48 -13.14
CA GLN A 17 -3.42 0.34 -13.19
C GLN A 17 -3.74 0.83 -14.60
N LEU A 18 -2.73 1.30 -15.34
CA LEU A 18 -2.87 1.71 -16.74
C LEU A 18 -3.30 0.54 -17.62
N LEU A 19 -2.69 -0.64 -17.45
CA LEU A 19 -3.08 -1.84 -18.19
C LEU A 19 -4.52 -2.26 -17.86
N CYS A 20 -4.91 -2.17 -16.59
CA CYS A 20 -6.27 -2.49 -16.16
C CYS A 20 -7.31 -1.57 -16.81
N ILE A 21 -7.05 -0.26 -16.84
CA ILE A 21 -7.91 0.73 -17.50
C ILE A 21 -7.92 0.49 -19.02
N GLY A 22 -6.76 0.24 -19.63
CA GLY A 22 -6.65 -0.05 -21.07
C GLY A 22 -7.47 -1.27 -21.50
N ILE A 23 -7.42 -2.35 -20.71
CA ILE A 23 -8.23 -3.55 -20.98
C ILE A 23 -9.73 -3.27 -20.76
N ALA A 24 -10.08 -2.42 -19.79
CA ALA A 24 -11.45 -1.98 -19.59
C ALA A 24 -11.98 -1.26 -20.83
N LEU A 25 -11.16 -0.49 -21.54
CA LEU A 25 -11.58 0.23 -22.75
C LEU A 25 -11.79 -0.68 -23.98
N ILE A 26 -11.50 -1.98 -23.90
CA ILE A 26 -11.75 -2.93 -25.00
C ILE A 26 -13.26 -3.29 -25.04
N PRO A 27 -13.97 -3.08 -26.17
CA PRO A 27 -15.43 -3.28 -26.25
C PRO A 27 -15.92 -4.69 -25.93
N ARG A 28 -15.07 -5.72 -26.14
CA ARG A 28 -15.45 -7.14 -26.05
C ARG A 28 -15.46 -7.72 -24.63
N LYS A 29 -15.22 -6.90 -23.59
CA LYS A 29 -15.08 -7.36 -22.19
C LYS A 29 -16.06 -6.69 -21.22
N LEU A 30 -17.37 -6.82 -21.47
CA LEU A 30 -18.42 -6.21 -20.63
C LEU A 30 -18.29 -6.61 -19.15
N ALA A 31 -18.18 -7.90 -18.83
CA ALA A 31 -18.06 -8.35 -17.44
C ALA A 31 -16.83 -7.78 -16.69
N PHE A 32 -15.74 -7.52 -17.40
CA PHE A 32 -14.55 -6.88 -16.81
C PHE A 32 -14.76 -5.38 -16.59
N ARG A 33 -15.47 -4.71 -17.50
CA ARG A 33 -15.86 -3.30 -17.35
C ARG A 33 -16.76 -3.08 -16.15
N ASP A 34 -17.80 -3.89 -15.99
CA ASP A 34 -18.77 -3.73 -14.91
C ASP A 34 -18.10 -3.88 -13.54
N ALA A 35 -17.19 -4.85 -13.41
CA ALA A 35 -16.36 -5.04 -12.21
C ALA A 35 -15.43 -3.84 -11.91
N ILE A 36 -14.91 -3.17 -12.93
CA ILE A 36 -14.08 -1.97 -12.75
C ILE A 36 -14.94 -0.76 -12.38
N VAL A 37 -16.10 -0.60 -13.01
CA VAL A 37 -17.03 0.49 -12.72
C VAL A 37 -17.50 0.41 -11.27
N SER A 38 -17.83 -0.78 -10.76
CA SER A 38 -18.21 -0.97 -9.35
C SER A 38 -17.08 -0.66 -8.35
N THR A 39 -15.82 -0.79 -8.80
CA THR A 39 -14.61 -0.54 -8.01
C THR A 39 -14.11 0.90 -8.13
N SER A 40 -14.56 1.64 -9.15
CA SER A 40 -14.04 2.96 -9.51
C SER A 40 -14.21 4.01 -8.41
N SER A 41 -15.30 3.99 -7.66
CA SER A 41 -15.55 4.92 -6.56
C SER A 41 -14.51 4.76 -5.43
N HIS A 42 -14.23 3.53 -5.04
CA HIS A 42 -13.20 3.20 -4.06
C HIS A 42 -11.80 3.58 -4.56
N PHE A 43 -11.52 3.39 -5.85
CA PHE A 43 -10.26 3.78 -6.47
C PHE A 43 -10.07 5.30 -6.51
N ILE A 44 -11.11 6.06 -6.88
CA ILE A 44 -11.08 7.54 -6.85
C ILE A 44 -10.89 8.02 -5.41
N ALA A 45 -11.64 7.47 -4.46
CA ALA A 45 -11.50 7.79 -3.05
C ALA A 45 -10.08 7.50 -2.54
N PHE A 46 -9.48 6.37 -2.94
CA PHE A 46 -8.09 6.04 -2.60
C PHE A 46 -7.11 7.12 -3.07
N ASN A 47 -7.22 7.57 -4.32
CA ASN A 47 -6.32 8.58 -4.88
C ASN A 47 -6.48 9.94 -4.20
N LEU A 48 -7.73 10.37 -3.92
CA LEU A 48 -8.01 11.63 -3.23
C LEU A 48 -7.50 11.61 -1.79
N LEU A 49 -7.77 10.53 -1.05
CA LEU A 49 -7.28 10.35 0.31
C LEU A 49 -5.76 10.22 0.35
N HIS A 50 -5.16 9.52 -0.62
CA HIS A 50 -3.71 9.41 -0.73
C HIS A 50 -3.07 10.77 -0.99
N LEU A 51 -3.59 11.54 -1.95
CA LEU A 51 -3.14 12.92 -2.22
C LEU A 51 -3.27 13.80 -0.97
N GLY A 52 -4.42 13.77 -0.29
CA GLY A 52 -4.62 14.49 0.96
C GLY A 52 -3.58 14.12 2.02
N SER A 53 -3.34 12.82 2.22
CA SER A 53 -2.35 12.32 3.19
C SER A 53 -0.93 12.79 2.87
N VAL A 54 -0.51 12.74 1.60
CA VAL A 54 0.83 13.18 1.18
C VAL A 54 1.00 14.68 1.40
N THR A 55 -0.01 15.48 1.04
CA THR A 55 -0.01 16.93 1.27
C THR A 55 0.10 17.27 2.76
N LEU A 56 -0.68 16.61 3.62
CA LEU A 56 -0.62 16.82 5.07
C LEU A 56 0.74 16.42 5.67
N VAL A 57 1.33 15.31 5.20
CA VAL A 57 2.69 14.89 5.58
C VAL A 57 3.73 15.92 5.14
N ALA A 58 3.60 16.49 3.94
CA ALA A 58 4.50 17.52 3.44
C ALA A 58 4.45 18.80 4.29
N TYR A 59 3.26 19.14 4.82
CA TYR A 59 3.07 20.27 5.75
C TYR A 59 3.30 19.90 7.23
N SER A 60 3.81 18.71 7.54
CA SER A 60 4.08 18.23 8.91
C SER A 60 2.84 18.06 9.82
N TYR A 61 1.63 18.03 9.26
CA TYR A 61 0.40 17.73 9.99
C TYR A 61 0.18 16.21 10.15
N PHE A 62 1.07 15.54 10.89
CA PHE A 62 1.11 14.08 10.97
C PHE A 62 -0.15 13.45 11.60
N ALA A 63 -0.76 14.09 12.59
CA ALA A 63 -1.98 13.57 13.22
C ALA A 63 -3.17 13.53 12.25
N TRP A 64 -3.38 14.60 11.48
CA TRP A 64 -4.40 14.66 10.44
C TRP A 64 -4.11 13.70 9.29
N ALA A 65 -2.84 13.58 8.88
CA ALA A 65 -2.43 12.58 7.90
C ALA A 65 -2.77 11.15 8.39
N GLN A 66 -2.62 10.86 9.68
CA GLN A 66 -2.97 9.55 10.25
C GLN A 66 -4.45 9.23 10.09
N ILE A 67 -5.32 10.20 10.41
CA ILE A 67 -6.77 10.04 10.30
C ILE A 67 -7.16 9.72 8.85
N ILE A 68 -6.59 10.45 7.88
CA ILE A 68 -6.83 10.19 6.46
C ILE A 68 -6.30 8.83 6.02
N LEU A 69 -5.13 8.41 6.51
CA LEU A 69 -4.56 7.09 6.20
C LEU A 69 -5.42 5.95 6.76
N VAL A 70 -5.95 6.10 7.97
CA VAL A 70 -6.90 5.13 8.56
C VAL A 70 -8.18 5.06 7.74
N LEU A 71 -8.74 6.20 7.33
CA LEU A 71 -9.91 6.25 6.47
C LEU A 71 -9.65 5.59 5.12
N ASN A 72 -8.47 5.82 4.53
CA ASN A 72 -8.09 5.22 3.27
C ASN A 72 -7.90 3.69 3.39
N PHE A 73 -7.29 3.25 4.49
CA PHE A 73 -7.15 1.82 4.80
C PHE A 73 -8.53 1.16 4.96
N ALA A 74 -9.49 1.80 5.63
CA ALA A 74 -10.85 1.31 5.76
C ALA A 74 -11.58 1.25 4.40
N ASN A 75 -11.45 2.27 3.56
CA ASN A 75 -11.99 2.29 2.20
C ASN A 75 -11.48 1.10 1.37
N MET A 76 -10.17 0.86 1.38
CA MET A 76 -9.56 -0.24 0.64
C MET A 76 -9.89 -1.62 1.22
N SER A 77 -10.00 -1.72 2.54
CA SER A 77 -10.42 -2.96 3.21
C SER A 77 -11.88 -3.30 2.87
N SER A 78 -12.76 -2.30 2.84
CA SER A 78 -14.14 -2.48 2.37
C SER A 78 -14.19 -2.96 0.93
N LEU A 79 -13.33 -2.44 0.04
CA LEU A 79 -13.25 -2.89 -1.33
C LEU A 79 -12.77 -4.35 -1.42
N TYR A 80 -11.75 -4.72 -0.63
CA TYR A 80 -11.23 -6.07 -0.58
C TYR A 80 -12.30 -7.10 -0.20
N PHE A 81 -13.05 -6.85 0.87
CA PHE A 81 -14.07 -7.79 1.34
C PHE A 81 -15.30 -7.86 0.43
N ARG A 82 -15.66 -6.75 -0.24
CA ARG A 82 -16.80 -6.73 -1.18
C ARG A 82 -16.48 -7.42 -2.51
N TYR A 83 -15.24 -7.36 -2.96
CA TYR A 83 -14.86 -7.79 -4.31
C TYR A 83 -13.59 -8.63 -4.33
N HIS A 84 -13.56 -9.69 -3.52
CA HIS A 84 -12.42 -10.60 -3.41
C HIS A 84 -12.09 -11.38 -4.71
N HIS A 85 -13.08 -11.64 -5.57
CA HIS A 85 -12.92 -12.46 -6.79
C HIS A 85 -12.84 -11.63 -8.08
N HIS A 86 -11.88 -10.72 -8.15
CA HIS A 86 -11.54 -10.06 -9.41
C HIS A 86 -10.43 -10.76 -10.17
N ALA A 87 -10.40 -10.59 -11.49
CA ALA A 87 -9.30 -11.05 -12.32
C ALA A 87 -7.97 -10.55 -11.72
N LEU A 88 -6.97 -11.43 -11.63
CA LEU A 88 -5.70 -11.19 -10.92
C LEU A 88 -5.07 -9.83 -11.22
N LEU A 89 -5.16 -9.38 -12.47
CA LEU A 89 -4.66 -8.07 -12.88
C LEU A 89 -5.40 -6.93 -12.16
N ALA A 90 -6.73 -6.90 -12.22
CA ALA A 90 -7.55 -5.86 -11.58
C ALA A 90 -7.42 -5.91 -10.05
N HIS A 91 -7.42 -7.12 -9.48
CA HIS A 91 -7.22 -7.31 -8.04
C HIS A 91 -5.86 -6.78 -7.58
N SER A 92 -4.78 -7.15 -8.28
CA SER A 92 -3.43 -6.68 -7.95
C SER A 92 -3.26 -5.16 -8.11
N ALA A 93 -3.87 -4.57 -9.15
CA ALA A 93 -3.72 -3.16 -9.49
C ALA A 93 -4.57 -2.22 -8.62
N LEU A 94 -5.82 -2.60 -8.37
CA LEU A 94 -6.84 -1.73 -7.77
C LEU A 94 -7.08 -2.04 -6.30
N VAL A 95 -6.73 -3.23 -5.82
CA VAL A 95 -7.03 -3.66 -4.44
C VAL A 95 -5.74 -3.94 -3.67
N SER A 96 -4.98 -4.97 -4.06
CA SER A 96 -3.86 -5.49 -3.27
C SER A 96 -2.70 -4.51 -3.16
N GLY A 97 -2.33 -3.87 -4.27
CA GLY A 97 -1.27 -2.85 -4.29
C GLY A 97 -1.62 -1.68 -3.36
N PRO A 98 -2.71 -0.94 -3.62
CA PRO A 98 -3.06 0.22 -2.80
C PRO A 98 -3.36 -0.14 -1.33
N LEU A 99 -3.96 -1.31 -1.05
CA LEU A 99 -4.18 -1.79 0.33
C LEU A 99 -2.85 -2.06 1.06
N SER A 100 -1.87 -2.66 0.38
CA SER A 100 -0.55 -2.91 0.95
C SER A 100 0.17 -1.59 1.28
N TRP A 101 0.08 -0.60 0.37
CA TRP A 101 0.64 0.72 0.61
C TRP A 101 -0.03 1.45 1.77
N THR A 102 -1.37 1.50 1.83
CA THR A 102 -2.07 2.19 2.93
C THR A 102 -1.76 1.57 4.29
N SER A 103 -1.68 0.24 4.37
CA SER A 103 -1.24 -0.45 5.59
C SER A 103 0.19 -0.07 5.97
N PHE A 104 1.12 -0.01 5.02
CA PHE A 104 2.49 0.43 5.27
C PHE A 104 2.56 1.90 5.73
N ALA A 105 1.93 2.80 4.97
CA ALA A 105 1.94 4.24 5.18
C ALA A 105 1.32 4.64 6.53
N MET A 106 0.26 3.94 6.96
CA MET A 106 -0.40 4.18 8.25
C MET A 106 0.56 3.99 9.44
N TYR A 107 1.46 3.00 9.37
CA TYR A 107 2.44 2.76 10.44
C TYR A 107 3.65 3.66 10.29
N TRP A 108 4.09 3.89 9.04
CA TRP A 108 5.17 4.81 8.74
C TRP A 108 4.86 6.22 9.27
N ASN A 109 3.64 6.71 9.08
CA ASN A 109 3.20 7.99 9.61
C ASN A 109 3.02 7.95 11.13
N GLY A 110 2.46 6.86 11.68
CA GLY A 110 2.34 6.68 13.13
C GLY A 110 3.67 6.76 13.86
N PHE A 111 4.74 6.22 13.28
CA PHE A 111 6.10 6.33 13.83
C PHE A 111 6.58 7.79 13.94
N ARG A 112 6.17 8.68 13.02
CA ARG A 112 6.53 10.11 13.04
C ARG A 112 5.79 10.92 14.11
N ILE A 113 4.63 10.44 14.55
CA ILE A 113 3.82 11.08 15.62
C ILE A 113 4.37 10.71 17.00
N SER A 114 4.91 9.50 17.16
CA SER A 114 5.42 9.03 18.44
C SER A 114 6.66 9.83 18.87
N PRO A 115 6.75 10.26 20.14
CA PRO A 115 7.98 10.88 20.66
C PRO A 115 9.14 9.91 20.53
N ARG A 116 10.29 10.41 20.04
CA ARG A 116 11.56 9.68 19.96
C ARG A 116 11.90 9.17 21.36
N SER A 117 11.65 7.90 21.60
CA SER A 117 11.98 7.20 22.83
C SER A 117 12.93 6.05 22.51
N GLU A 118 13.64 5.59 23.54
CA GLU A 118 14.58 4.45 23.49
C GLU A 118 13.94 3.16 22.90
N GLY A 119 12.62 3.11 22.76
CA GLY A 119 11.86 2.01 22.16
C GLY A 119 11.75 2.01 20.62
N ALA A 120 12.40 2.92 19.88
CA ALA A 120 12.25 3.00 18.42
C ALA A 120 12.57 1.67 17.69
N HIS A 121 13.55 0.91 18.19
CA HIS A 121 13.90 -0.41 17.65
C HIS A 121 12.81 -1.47 17.89
N ILE A 122 12.12 -1.40 19.03
CA ILE A 122 11.02 -2.32 19.37
C ILE A 122 9.84 -2.03 18.45
N VAL A 123 9.49 -0.74 18.28
CA VAL A 123 8.40 -0.31 17.38
C VAL A 123 8.69 -0.72 15.94
N GLY A 124 9.93 -0.54 15.47
CA GLY A 124 10.36 -1.01 14.15
C GLY A 124 10.24 -2.53 13.98
N SER A 125 10.60 -3.31 15.01
CA SER A 125 10.46 -4.77 15.00
C SER A 125 8.99 -5.21 14.95
N ILE A 126 8.13 -4.62 15.79
CA ILE A 126 6.68 -4.88 15.80
C ILE A 126 6.09 -4.55 14.43
N PHE A 127 6.52 -3.46 13.81
CA PHE A 127 6.08 -3.07 12.47
C PHE A 127 6.40 -4.14 11.41
N LEU A 128 7.63 -4.67 11.40
CA LEU A 128 8.02 -5.74 10.47
C LEU A 128 7.24 -7.03 10.70
N TRP A 129 7.08 -7.46 11.96
CA TRP A 129 6.31 -8.66 12.29
C TRP A 129 4.84 -8.52 11.93
N ARG A 130 4.25 -7.34 12.15
CA ARG A 130 2.89 -7.06 11.70
C ARG A 130 2.77 -7.13 10.19
N MET A 131 3.74 -6.58 9.46
CA MET A 131 3.76 -6.61 8.00
C MET A 131 3.78 -8.05 7.47
N LEU A 132 4.62 -8.90 8.07
CA LEU A 132 4.65 -10.33 7.79
C LEU A 132 3.32 -11.01 8.15
N GLY A 133 2.82 -10.80 9.37
CA GLY A 133 1.56 -11.39 9.84
C GLY A 133 0.36 -10.97 8.99
N TYR A 134 0.31 -9.71 8.56
CA TYR A 134 -0.72 -9.20 7.67
C TYR A 134 -0.64 -9.88 6.30
N GLY A 135 0.56 -10.04 5.72
CA GLY A 135 0.75 -10.81 4.50
C GLY A 135 0.30 -12.26 4.64
N LEU A 136 0.81 -12.98 5.65
CA LEU A 136 0.48 -14.38 5.90
C LEU A 136 -1.02 -14.60 6.15
N PHE A 137 -1.69 -13.66 6.83
CA PHE A 137 -3.13 -13.72 7.02
C PHE A 137 -3.87 -13.77 5.67
N PHE A 138 -3.55 -12.89 4.72
CA PHE A 138 -4.17 -12.93 3.39
C PHE A 138 -3.72 -14.14 2.56
N ALA A 139 -2.48 -14.60 2.73
CA ALA A 139 -1.98 -15.81 2.07
C ALA A 139 -2.76 -17.06 2.49
N PHE A 140 -2.97 -17.26 3.79
CA PHE A 140 -3.55 -18.49 4.32
C PHE A 140 -5.06 -18.44 4.39
N ALA A 141 -5.66 -17.32 4.82
CA ALA A 141 -7.10 -17.21 4.96
C ALA A 141 -7.80 -17.02 3.61
N TYR A 142 -7.21 -16.24 2.70
CA TYR A 142 -7.84 -15.84 1.42
C TYR A 142 -7.12 -16.38 0.18
N LYS A 143 -6.03 -17.16 0.34
CA LYS A 143 -5.19 -17.67 -0.77
C LYS A 143 -4.69 -16.55 -1.70
N ASP A 144 -4.51 -15.35 -1.14
CA ASP A 144 -4.15 -14.17 -1.90
C ASP A 144 -2.66 -13.84 -1.75
N PHE A 145 -1.89 -14.34 -2.71
CA PHE A 145 -0.45 -14.12 -2.77
C PHE A 145 -0.08 -12.71 -3.26
N THR A 146 -1.02 -11.95 -3.84
CA THR A 146 -0.71 -10.64 -4.42
C THR A 146 -0.41 -9.61 -3.35
N ILE A 147 -1.18 -9.59 -2.26
CA ILE A 147 -0.90 -8.73 -1.09
C ILE A 147 0.47 -9.08 -0.51
N CYS A 148 0.77 -10.37 -0.36
CA CYS A 148 2.06 -10.83 0.15
C CYS A 148 3.22 -10.30 -0.70
N LEU A 149 3.09 -10.40 -2.02
CA LEU A 149 4.12 -9.95 -2.94
C LEU A 149 4.36 -8.43 -2.83
N PHE A 150 3.30 -7.62 -2.78
CA PHE A 150 3.44 -6.16 -2.60
C PHE A 150 4.07 -5.79 -1.25
N LEU A 151 3.72 -6.51 -0.18
CA LEU A 151 4.34 -6.33 1.13
C LEU A 151 5.82 -6.74 1.10
N SER A 152 6.19 -7.82 0.42
CA SER A 152 7.60 -8.21 0.27
C SER A 152 8.41 -7.11 -0.42
N PHE A 153 7.89 -6.44 -1.46
CA PHE A 153 8.57 -5.29 -2.09
C PHE A 153 8.81 -4.15 -1.10
N LEU A 154 7.80 -3.80 -0.31
CA LEU A 154 7.89 -2.74 0.69
C LEU A 154 8.86 -3.12 1.83
N ALA A 155 8.87 -4.38 2.26
CA ALA A 155 9.79 -4.90 3.27
C ALA A 155 11.24 -4.89 2.76
N THR A 156 11.46 -5.31 1.51
CA THR A 156 12.77 -5.21 0.85
C THR A 156 13.24 -3.76 0.77
N SER A 157 12.36 -2.81 0.47
CA SER A 157 12.72 -1.38 0.46
C SER A 157 13.17 -0.87 1.82
N VAL A 158 12.57 -1.36 2.91
CA VAL A 158 13.01 -1.05 4.27
C VAL A 158 14.35 -1.74 4.58
N ALA A 159 14.53 -3.00 4.18
CA ALA A 159 15.77 -3.74 4.41
C ALA A 159 16.97 -3.11 3.70
N VAL A 160 16.82 -2.78 2.40
CA VAL A 160 17.86 -2.12 1.60
C VAL A 160 18.26 -0.79 2.23
N TYR A 161 17.28 0.01 2.67
CA TYR A 161 17.55 1.28 3.36
C TYR A 161 18.42 1.09 4.62
N HIS A 162 18.16 0.05 5.41
CA HIS A 162 19.00 -0.22 6.58
C HIS A 162 20.41 -0.65 6.19
N VAL A 163 20.56 -1.54 5.20
CA VAL A 163 21.88 -1.98 4.72
C VAL A 163 22.70 -0.81 4.19
N THR A 164 22.11 0.05 3.35
CA THR A 164 22.81 1.21 2.76
C THR A 164 23.14 2.29 3.80
N ALA A 165 22.28 2.47 4.80
CA ALA A 165 22.55 3.39 5.91
C ALA A 165 23.74 2.91 6.79
N HIS A 166 23.97 1.61 6.90
CA HIS A 166 25.11 1.07 7.67
C HIS A 166 26.40 1.01 6.84
N SER A 167 26.34 0.96 5.50
CA SER A 167 27.52 0.93 4.63
C SER A 167 28.20 2.29 4.44
N HIS A 168 27.50 3.39 4.75
CA HIS A 168 28.07 4.74 4.77
C HIS A 168 28.07 5.29 6.21
N PRO A 169 29.06 4.92 7.05
CA PRO A 169 29.27 5.64 8.29
C PRO A 169 29.54 7.11 7.94
N GLN A 170 28.77 8.02 8.53
CA GLN A 170 28.94 9.45 8.33
C GLN A 170 30.37 9.82 8.72
N GLN A 171 31.17 10.22 7.72
CA GLN A 171 32.42 10.95 7.91
C GLN A 171 32.11 12.44 8.08
#